data_AF-A0A2Z6RRB0-F1
#
_entry.id   AF-A0A2Z6RRB0-F1
#
_cell.length_a   1.000
_cell.length_b   1.000
_cell.length_c   1.000
_cell.angle_alpha   90.00
_cell.angle_beta   90.00
_cell.angle_gamma   90.00
#
_symmetry.space_group_name_H-M   'P 1'
#
loop_
_entity.id
_entity.type
_entity.pdbx_description
1 polymer ?
#
loop_
_entity_poly.entity_id
_entity_poly.type
_entity_poly.pdbx_seq_one_letter_code
_entity_poly.pdbx_strand_id
1 'polypeptide(L)'
;MYTHTPADSNRQESRLDYIWASLSMLEKSVNSTVIENDYFDTDHKTITLSLDTIQMTGVSLNTSNQKKKHIKRTVFQYDEMDRDDEHT
;
A
#
# COMPACT_ATOMS: atom_id res chain seq x y z
N MET A 1 11.10 15.68 -12.10
CA MET A 1 11.34 15.15 -10.74
C MET A 1 10.51 16.00 -9.78
N TYR A 2 9.41 15.46 -9.23
CA TYR A 2 8.59 16.19 -8.25
C TYR A 2 9.22 15.99 -6.86
N THR A 3 10.19 16.83 -6.53
CA THR A 3 10.84 16.83 -5.22
C THR A 3 10.42 18.08 -4.48
N HIS A 4 9.90 17.91 -3.25
CA HIS A 4 9.67 19.05 -2.37
C HIS A 4 11.02 19.75 -2.12
N THR A 5 11.14 21.02 -2.48
CA THR A 5 12.34 21.82 -2.19
C THR A 5 11.99 22.69 -0.98
N PRO A 6 12.70 22.57 0.15
CA PRO A 6 12.41 23.39 1.33
C PRO A 6 12.62 24.87 1.00
N ALA A 7 11.69 25.71 1.47
CA ALA A 7 11.72 27.15 1.22
C ALA A 7 12.85 27.89 1.97
N ASP A 8 13.40 27.28 3.01
CA ASP A 8 14.48 27.82 3.83
C ASP A 8 15.67 26.84 3.82
N SER A 9 16.83 27.32 3.35
CA SER A 9 18.06 26.52 3.25
C SER A 9 18.68 26.20 4.59
N ASN A 10 18.40 26.98 5.64
CA ASN A 10 18.97 26.78 6.98
C ASN A 10 18.12 25.86 7.87
N ARG A 11 16.90 25.53 7.45
CA ARG A 11 16.02 24.53 8.09
C ARG A 11 16.01 23.21 7.30
N GLN A 12 17.07 22.91 6.57
CA GLN A 12 17.20 21.64 5.87
C GLN A 12 17.46 20.51 6.87
N GLU A 13 16.39 20.01 7.47
CA GLU A 13 16.39 18.65 8.01
C GLU A 13 16.84 17.69 6.89
N SER A 14 17.72 16.74 7.23
CA SER A 14 18.21 15.75 6.27
C SER A 14 17.05 14.96 5.69
N ARG A 15 16.65 15.25 4.44
CA ARG A 15 15.62 14.45 3.76
C ARG A 15 16.25 13.16 3.24
N LEU A 16 16.07 12.09 4.01
CA LEU A 16 16.57 10.75 3.69
C LEU A 16 15.48 9.83 3.13
N ASP A 17 14.22 10.11 3.44
CA ASP A 17 13.07 9.27 3.06
C ASP A 17 12.41 9.79 1.78
N TYR A 18 12.21 8.90 0.81
CA TYR A 18 11.61 9.21 -0.50
C TYR A 18 10.66 8.10 -0.98
N ILE A 19 9.59 8.49 -1.66
CA ILE A 19 8.74 7.58 -2.44
C ILE A 19 9.04 7.80 -3.92
N TRP A 20 9.50 6.75 -4.61
CA TRP A 20 9.79 6.78 -6.03
C TRP A 20 8.67 6.05 -6.79
N ALA A 21 8.16 6.69 -7.84
CA ALA A 21 7.10 6.15 -8.68
C ALA A 21 7.31 6.58 -10.13
N SER A 22 6.63 5.94 -11.08
CA SER A 22 6.68 6.36 -12.49
C SER A 22 6.07 7.75 -12.66
N LEU A 23 6.54 8.48 -13.67
CA LEU A 23 6.01 9.82 -13.99
C LEU A 23 4.47 9.79 -14.16
N SER A 24 3.96 8.78 -14.86
CA SER A 24 2.52 8.57 -15.06
C SER A 24 1.70 8.35 -13.78
N MET A 25 2.33 7.85 -12.70
CA MET A 25 1.67 7.73 -11.39
C MET A 25 1.72 9.06 -10.64
N LEU A 26 2.83 9.78 -10.73
CA LEU A 26 3.01 11.09 -10.07
C LEU A 26 2.11 12.17 -10.68
N GLU A 27 1.90 12.17 -11.99
CA GLU A 27 0.96 13.08 -12.67
C GLU A 27 -0.49 12.92 -12.18
N LYS A 28 -0.83 11.73 -11.66
CA LYS A 28 -2.15 11.39 -11.11
C LYS A 28 -2.16 11.41 -9.59
N SER A 29 -1.08 11.86 -8.95
CA SER A 29 -1.00 11.98 -7.51
C SER A 29 -1.81 13.19 -7.03
N VAL A 30 -2.50 13.02 -5.91
CA VAL A 30 -3.33 14.08 -5.32
C VAL A 30 -2.47 14.97 -4.43
N ASN A 31 -1.62 14.36 -3.60
CA ASN A 31 -0.79 15.09 -2.66
C ASN A 31 0.40 14.23 -2.19
N SER A 32 1.49 14.89 -1.80
CA SER A 32 2.64 14.30 -1.14
C SER A 32 3.04 15.17 0.05
N THR A 33 3.00 14.62 1.26
CA THR A 33 3.21 15.37 2.51
C THR A 33 4.14 14.64 3.45
N VAL A 34 4.80 15.42 4.30
CA VAL A 34 5.59 14.94 5.43
C VAL A 34 4.78 15.22 6.70
N ILE A 35 4.58 14.19 7.52
CA ILE A 35 3.77 14.21 8.74
C ILE A 35 4.67 13.84 9.92
N GLU A 36 4.60 14.61 11.00
CA GLU A 36 5.30 14.29 12.24
C GLU A 36 4.66 13.07 12.90
N ASN A 37 5.51 12.17 13.39
CA ASN A 37 5.07 10.90 13.93
C ASN A 37 5.02 10.95 15.45
N ASP A 38 3.85 11.22 16.00
CA ASP A 38 3.66 11.29 17.46
C ASP A 38 3.41 9.91 18.11
N TYR A 39 3.16 8.88 17.29
CA TYR A 39 2.70 7.56 17.77
C TYR A 39 3.81 6.52 17.87
N PHE A 40 4.89 6.68 17.10
CA PHE A 40 6.04 5.79 17.15
C PHE A 40 7.28 6.57 17.52
N ASP A 41 8.09 6.00 18.42
CA ASP A 41 9.38 6.55 18.80
C ASP A 41 10.39 6.33 17.68
N THR A 42 10.51 7.31 16.78
CA THR A 42 11.45 7.33 15.67
C THR A 42 11.98 8.75 15.46
N ASP A 43 13.24 8.85 15.07
CA ASP A 43 13.91 10.07 14.63
C ASP A 43 13.54 10.49 13.20
N HIS A 44 12.71 9.71 12.50
CA HIS A 44 12.25 10.01 11.14
C HIS A 44 10.79 10.49 11.09
N LYS A 45 10.53 11.43 10.17
CA LYS A 45 9.16 11.89 9.86
C LYS A 45 8.49 10.94 8.87
N THR A 46 7.18 10.77 9.01
CA THR A 46 6.41 9.93 8.09
C THR A 46 6.17 10.66 6.78
N ILE A 47 6.49 10.03 5.64
CA ILE A 47 6.14 10.57 4.32
C ILE A 47 4.93 9.83 3.76
N THR A 48 3.98 10.59 3.20
CA THR A 48 2.73 10.04 2.67
C THR A 48 2.48 10.51 1.25
N LEU A 49 2.19 9.57 0.34
CA LEU A 49 1.76 9.85 -1.02
C LEU A 49 0.29 9.43 -1.18
N SER A 50 -0.56 10.38 -1.52
CA SER A 50 -1.98 10.14 -1.79
C SER A 50 -2.22 10.00 -3.29
N LEU A 51 -2.85 8.90 -3.68
CA LEU A 51 -3.08 8.52 -5.07
C LEU A 51 -4.58 8.27 -5.32
N ASP A 52 -5.12 8.82 -6.41
CA ASP A 52 -6.47 8.51 -6.84
C ASP A 52 -6.48 7.24 -7.69
N THR A 53 -6.85 6.12 -7.06
CA THR A 53 -6.91 4.80 -7.71
C THR A 53 -7.85 4.76 -8.93
N ILE A 54 -8.91 5.58 -8.96
CA ILE A 54 -9.88 5.63 -10.06
C ILE A 54 -9.23 6.28 -11.28
N GLN A 55 -8.58 7.43 -11.10
CA GLN A 55 -7.84 8.09 -12.18
C GLN A 55 -6.65 7.27 -12.66
N MET A 56 -6.01 6.53 -11.76
CA MET A 56 -4.85 5.72 -12.09
C MET A 56 -5.19 4.50 -12.93
N THR A 57 -6.20 3.72 -12.51
CA THR A 57 -6.52 2.43 -13.13
C THR A 57 -7.66 2.53 -14.15
N GLY A 58 -8.45 3.62 -14.13
CA GLY A 58 -9.66 3.75 -14.94
C GLY A 58 -10.76 2.75 -14.56
N VAL A 59 -10.53 1.92 -13.54
CA VAL A 59 -11.45 0.88 -13.09
C VAL A 59 -12.09 1.36 -11.80
N SER A 60 -13.41 1.57 -11.83
CA SER A 60 -14.14 1.79 -10.59
C SER A 60 -13.94 0.57 -9.68
N LEU A 61 -13.75 0.78 -8.37
CA LEU A 61 -13.63 -0.28 -7.37
C LEU A 61 -14.74 -1.35 -7.50
N ASN A 62 -15.91 -0.95 -8.00
CA ASN A 62 -17.06 -1.82 -8.23
C ASN A 62 -16.79 -2.93 -9.28
N THR A 63 -16.03 -2.64 -10.33
CA THR A 63 -15.70 -3.61 -11.40
C THR A 63 -14.59 -4.58 -10.97
N SER A 64 -13.66 -4.12 -10.13
CA SER A 64 -12.58 -4.92 -9.55
C SER A 64 -13.10 -5.98 -8.57
N ASN A 65 -14.04 -5.60 -7.70
CA ASN A 65 -14.64 -6.50 -6.73
C ASN A 65 -15.47 -7.63 -7.38
N GLN A 66 -15.96 -7.46 -8.60
CA GLN A 66 -16.61 -8.54 -9.35
C GLN A 66 -15.63 -9.62 -9.83
N LYS A 67 -14.36 -9.27 -10.11
CA LYS A 67 -13.33 -10.24 -10.53
C LYS A 67 -12.83 -11.12 -9.38
N LYS A 68 -13.10 -10.77 -8.11
CA LYS A 68 -12.76 -11.61 -6.95
C LYS A 68 -13.69 -12.82 -6.77
N LYS A 69 -14.74 -12.98 -7.58
CA LYS A 69 -15.77 -14.02 -7.39
C LYS A 69 -15.34 -15.47 -7.67
N HIS A 70 -14.10 -15.75 -8.04
CA HIS A 70 -13.66 -17.13 -8.35
C HIS A 70 -12.27 -17.49 -7.80
N ILE A 71 -11.97 -17.13 -6.55
CA ILE A 71 -10.92 -17.84 -5.83
C ILE A 71 -11.57 -19.09 -5.23
N LYS A 72 -11.42 -20.24 -5.89
CA LYS A 72 -11.81 -21.54 -5.32
C LYS A 72 -10.95 -21.79 -4.09
N ARG A 73 -11.54 -21.69 -2.89
CA ARG A 73 -10.91 -22.19 -1.65
C ARG A 73 -11.17 -23.68 -1.57
N THR A 74 -10.10 -24.48 -1.60
CA THR A 74 -10.17 -25.89 -1.22
C THR A 74 -10.09 -25.96 0.30
N VAL A 75 -11.16 -26.42 0.95
CA VAL A 75 -11.16 -26.71 2.39
C VAL A 75 -10.86 -28.19 2.53
N PHE A 76 -9.75 -28.52 3.20
CA PHE A 76 -9.42 -29.90 3.57
C PHE A 76 -9.97 -30.16 4.98
N GLN A 77 -10.81 -31.17 5.13
CA GLN A 77 -11.31 -31.61 6.43
C GLN A 77 -10.32 -32.65 7.00
N TYR A 78 -9.44 -32.21 7.89
CA TYR A 78 -8.43 -33.07 8.52
C TYR A 78 -9.01 -33.93 9.66
N ASP A 79 -10.13 -33.52 10.26
CA ASP A 79 -10.80 -34.24 11.35
C ASP A 79 -11.37 -35.62 10.93
N GLU A 80 -11.48 -35.87 9.62
CA GLU A 80 -11.95 -37.13 9.05
C GLU A 80 -10.81 -37.98 8.46
N MET A 81 -9.56 -37.48 8.47
CA MET A 81 -8.43 -38.15 7.81
C MET A 81 -7.86 -39.32 8.63
N ASP A 82 -8.13 -39.37 9.94
CA ASP A 82 -7.59 -40.39 10.86
C ASP A 82 -8.52 -41.61 11.07
N ARG A 83 -9.63 -41.73 10.32
CA ARG A 83 -10.67 -42.75 10.59
C ARG A 83 -10.53 -44.08 9.83
N ASP A 84 -9.60 -44.19 8.89
CA ASP A 84 -9.51 -45.36 8.01
C ASP A 84 -8.34 -46.32 8.32
N ASP A 85 -7.55 -46.07 9.37
CA ASP A 85 -6.40 -46.92 9.77
C ASP A 85 -6.68 -47.87 10.96
N GLU A 86 -7.93 -48.25 11.21
CA GLU A 86 -8.25 -49.43 12.02
C GLU A 86 -9.00 -50.47 11.17
N HIS A 87 -8.25 -51.20 10.34
CA HIS A 87 -8.68 -52.49 9.80
C HIS A 87 -8.02 -53.62 10.62
N THR A 88 -8.74 -54.11 11.62
CA THR A 88 -8.55 -55.44 12.23
C THR A 88 -9.15 -56.53 11.37
#